data_AF-A0A1X7MTZ8-F1
#
_entry.id   AF-A0A1X7MTZ8-F1
#
_cell.length_a   1.000
_cell.length_b   1.000
_cell.length_c   1.000
_cell.angle_alpha   90.00
_cell.angle_beta   90.00
_cell.angle_gamma   90.00
#
_symmetry.space_group_name_H-M   'P 1'
#
loop_
_entity.id
_entity.type
_entity.pdbx_description
1 polymer ?
#
loop_
_entity_poly.entity_id
_entity_poly.type
_entity_poly.pdbx_seq_one_letter_code
_entity_poly.pdbx_strand_id
1 'polypeptide(L)'
;MKNNSIDEVLQKSFIAQIDTGELLILFIMATGLGILLARMFKNQYNPSTLIRSYMFYGIIHCLIGIALFKAPITIVIGTYLLGAIFAAFRSNYYFYE
;
A
#
# COMPACT_ATOMS: atom_id res chain seq x y z
N MET A 1 -25.67 -26.30 -20.39
CA MET A 1 -24.70 -25.52 -19.61
C MET A 1 -25.47 -24.64 -18.66
N LYS A 2 -25.23 -24.73 -17.34
CA LYS A 2 -25.91 -23.90 -16.35
C LYS A 2 -25.29 -22.49 -16.46
N ASN A 3 -26.03 -21.53 -17.03
CA ASN A 3 -25.66 -20.13 -16.98
C ASN A 3 -25.86 -19.67 -15.53
N ASN A 4 -24.87 -19.93 -14.69
CA ASN A 4 -24.79 -19.24 -13.41
C ASN A 4 -24.68 -17.75 -13.76
N SER A 5 -25.57 -16.92 -13.22
CA SER A 5 -25.54 -15.49 -13.50
C SER A 5 -24.18 -14.94 -13.06
N ILE A 6 -23.69 -13.91 -13.74
CA ILE A 6 -22.42 -13.26 -13.39
C ILE A 6 -22.42 -12.86 -11.90
N ASP A 7 -23.58 -12.47 -11.38
CA ASP A 7 -23.79 -12.13 -9.97
C ASP A 7 -23.51 -13.30 -9.01
N GLU A 8 -23.88 -14.54 -9.36
CA GLU A 8 -23.58 -15.73 -8.55
C GLU A 8 -22.06 -16.02 -8.48
N VAL A 9 -21.35 -15.76 -9.58
CA VAL A 9 -19.89 -15.92 -9.65
C VAL A 9 -19.20 -14.81 -8.86
N LEU A 10 -19.69 -13.58 -8.97
CA LEU A 10 -19.16 -12.43 -8.23
C LEU A 10 -19.39 -12.57 -6.73
N GLN A 11 -20.58 -12.99 -6.28
CA GLN A 11 -20.87 -13.16 -4.84
C GLN A 11 -20.00 -14.23 -4.17
N LYS A 12 -19.54 -15.24 -4.91
CA LYS A 12 -18.60 -16.25 -4.42
C LYS A 12 -17.15 -15.80 -4.47
N SER A 13 -16.84 -14.76 -5.22
CA SER A 13 -15.46 -14.28 -5.35
C SER A 13 -15.07 -13.52 -4.08
N PHE A 14 -13.94 -13.93 -3.48
CA PHE A 14 -13.37 -13.27 -2.30
C PHE A 14 -13.07 -11.78 -2.55
N ILE A 15 -12.83 -11.42 -3.81
CA ILE A 15 -12.51 -10.04 -4.23
C ILE A 15 -13.74 -9.13 -4.17
N ALA A 16 -14.92 -9.61 -4.57
CA ALA A 16 -16.14 -8.80 -4.57
C ALA A 16 -16.70 -8.56 -3.16
N GLN A 17 -16.26 -9.32 -2.16
CA GLN A 17 -16.67 -9.17 -0.77
C GLN A 17 -15.81 -8.15 0.01
N ILE A 18 -14.77 -7.60 -0.61
CA ILE A 18 -13.89 -6.65 0.06
C ILE A 18 -14.60 -5.31 0.14
N ASP A 19 -14.67 -4.74 1.34
CA ASP A 19 -15.17 -3.40 1.54
C ASP A 19 -14.24 -2.39 0.85
N THR A 20 -14.79 -1.71 -0.16
CA THR A 20 -14.03 -0.75 -0.98
C THR A 20 -13.62 0.48 -0.17
N GLY A 21 -14.35 0.81 0.90
CA GLY A 21 -14.04 1.89 1.83
C GLY A 21 -12.81 1.59 2.68
N GLU A 22 -12.68 0.37 3.19
CA GLU A 22 -11.50 -0.08 3.94
C GLU A 22 -10.22 -0.05 3.08
N LEU A 23 -10.37 -0.49 1.83
CA LEU A 23 -9.38 -0.39 0.77
C LEU A 23 -8.90 1.05 0.53
N LEU A 24 -9.86 1.99 0.44
CA LEU A 24 -9.56 3.41 0.23
C LEU A 24 -8.82 4.01 1.44
N ILE A 25 -9.19 3.64 2.66
CA ILE A 25 -8.52 4.07 3.89
C ILE A 25 -7.06 3.57 3.89
N LEU A 26 -6.83 2.29 3.57
CA LEU A 26 -5.48 1.73 3.47
C LEU A 26 -4.63 2.44 2.42
N PHE A 27 -5.23 2.81 1.28
CA PHE A 27 -4.55 3.57 0.23
C PHE A 27 -4.17 4.99 0.68
N ILE A 28 -5.10 5.72 1.30
CA ILE A 28 -4.86 7.07 1.81
C ILE A 28 -3.78 7.05 2.89
N MET A 29 -3.83 6.07 3.81
CA MET A 29 -2.81 5.91 4.85
C MET A 29 -1.44 5.61 4.24
N ALA A 30 -1.32 4.66 3.31
CA ALA A 30 -0.04 4.34 2.65
C ALA A 30 0.56 5.57 1.95
N THR A 31 -0.29 6.31 1.22
CA THR A 31 0.13 7.51 0.47
C THR A 31 0.55 8.63 1.42
N GLY A 32 -0.26 8.89 2.46
CA GLY A 32 0.03 9.90 3.47
C GLY A 32 1.34 9.62 4.22
N LEU A 33 1.59 8.35 4.57
CA LEU A 33 2.83 7.92 5.20
C LEU A 33 4.05 8.09 4.29
N GLY A 34 3.93 7.75 3.00
CA GLY A 34 4.97 8.01 2.02
C GLY A 34 5.34 9.49 1.94
N ILE A 35 4.34 10.38 1.88
CA ILE A 35 4.54 11.83 1.87
C ILE A 35 5.17 12.33 3.17
N LEU A 36 4.71 11.83 4.32
CA LEU A 36 5.22 12.21 5.63
C LEU A 36 6.69 11.82 5.79
N LEU A 37 7.04 10.58 5.46
CA LEU A 37 8.43 10.11 5.47
C LEU A 37 9.32 10.94 4.54
N ALA A 38 8.84 11.22 3.32
CA ALA A 38 9.56 12.05 2.38
C ALA A 38 9.79 13.49 2.90
N ARG A 39 8.85 14.05 3.68
CA ARG A 39 9.00 15.35 4.33
C ARG A 39 9.92 15.31 5.54
N MET A 40 9.81 14.29 6.39
CA MET A 40 10.65 14.13 7.59
C MET A 40 12.12 13.97 7.22
N PHE A 41 12.40 13.18 6.18
CA PHE A 41 13.75 12.88 5.72
C PHE A 41 14.21 13.78 4.57
N LYS A 42 13.50 14.90 4.30
CA LYS A 42 13.83 15.81 3.17
C LYS A 42 15.27 16.35 3.21
N ASN A 43 15.84 16.47 4.41
CA ASN A 43 17.20 16.99 4.64
C ASN A 43 18.22 15.87 4.90
N GLN A 44 17.78 14.61 4.95
CA GLN A 44 18.66 13.46 5.16
C GLN A 44 18.90 12.78 3.81
N TYR A 45 20.09 13.00 3.26
CA TYR A 45 20.52 12.41 1.99
C TYR A 45 20.84 10.91 2.07
N ASN A 46 20.65 10.25 3.22
CA ASN A 46 20.92 8.83 3.34
C ASN A 46 19.67 8.01 2.91
N PRO A 47 19.69 7.39 1.71
CA PRO A 47 18.54 6.64 1.21
C PRO A 47 18.26 5.40 2.07
N SER A 48 19.27 4.86 2.76
CA SER A 48 19.10 3.66 3.59
C SER A 48 18.18 3.92 4.79
N THR A 49 18.23 5.12 5.36
CA THR A 49 17.34 5.52 6.47
C THR A 49 15.90 5.60 5.99
N LEU A 50 15.67 6.23 4.84
CA LEU A 50 14.34 6.36 4.25
C LEU A 50 13.75 4.98 3.93
N ILE A 51 14.53 4.09 3.31
CA ILE A 51 14.11 2.72 2.97
C ILE A 51 13.81 1.91 4.22
N ARG A 52 14.65 1.98 5.26
CA ARG A 52 14.40 1.26 6.53
C ARG A 52 13.13 1.74 7.23
N SER A 53 12.92 3.05 7.31
CA SER A 53 11.69 3.60 7.86
C SER A 53 10.48 3.15 7.04
N TYR A 54 10.58 3.21 5.71
CA TYR A 54 9.52 2.73 4.82
C TYR A 54 9.21 1.25 5.07
N MET A 55 10.23 0.37 5.13
CA MET A 55 10.10 -1.05 5.50
C MET A 55 9.37 -1.29 6.81
N PHE A 56 9.77 -0.58 7.86
CA PHE A 56 9.16 -0.73 9.18
C PHE A 56 7.68 -0.32 9.17
N TYR A 57 7.37 0.82 8.54
CA TYR A 57 6.00 1.27 8.39
C TYR A 57 5.16 0.35 7.49
N GLY A 58 5.76 -0.25 6.48
CA GLY A 58 5.12 -1.24 5.64
C GLY A 58 4.64 -2.46 6.37
N ILE A 59 5.46 -2.97 7.28
CA ILE A 59 5.10 -4.10 8.12
C ILE A 59 3.90 -3.73 9.00
N ILE A 60 3.92 -2.55 9.63
CA ILE A 60 2.80 -2.07 10.45
C ILE A 60 1.53 -1.90 9.61
N HIS A 61 1.64 -1.30 8.42
CA HIS A 61 0.52 -1.10 7.51
C HIS A 61 -0.06 -2.43 7.02
N CYS A 62 0.80 -3.42 6.78
CA CYS A 62 0.43 -4.78 6.44
C CYS A 62 -0.36 -5.45 7.57
N LEU A 63 0.15 -5.37 8.80
CA LEU A 63 -0.51 -5.92 9.98
C LEU A 63 -1.88 -5.27 10.22
N ILE A 64 -1.99 -3.96 10.05
CA ILE A 64 -3.27 -3.22 10.14
C ILE A 64 -4.25 -3.68 9.06
N GLY A 65 -3.79 -3.78 7.80
CA GLY A 65 -4.63 -4.22 6.68
C GLY A 65 -5.18 -5.64 6.86
N ILE A 66 -4.36 -6.55 7.37
CA ILE A 66 -4.75 -7.95 7.58
C ILE A 66 -5.63 -8.10 8.84
N ALA A 67 -5.22 -7.50 9.97
CA ALA A 67 -5.84 -7.75 11.26
C ALA A 67 -7.13 -6.94 11.47
N LEU A 68 -7.16 -5.68 11.02
CA LEU A 68 -8.31 -4.79 11.25
C LEU A 68 -9.30 -4.80 10.08
N PHE A 69 -8.80 -4.73 8.86
CA PHE A 69 -9.64 -4.60 7.65
C PHE A 69 -9.90 -5.93 6.95
N LYS A 70 -9.32 -7.03 7.43
CA LYS A 70 -9.40 -8.36 6.79
C LYS A 70 -9.13 -8.31 5.27
N ALA A 71 -8.38 -7.30 4.85
CA ALA A 71 -8.15 -7.03 3.44
C ALA A 71 -7.26 -8.15 2.90
N PRO A 72 -7.47 -8.61 1.65
CA PRO A 72 -6.60 -9.60 1.07
C PRO A 72 -5.16 -9.10 1.09
N ILE A 73 -4.25 -9.93 1.59
CA ILE A 73 -2.81 -9.67 1.68
C ILE A 73 -2.25 -9.05 0.40
N THR A 74 -2.70 -9.53 -0.77
CA THR A 74 -2.26 -9.05 -2.09
C THR A 74 -2.51 -7.56 -2.29
N ILE A 75 -3.62 -7.03 -1.78
CA ILE A 75 -4.00 -5.62 -1.91
C ILE A 75 -3.17 -4.74 -0.99
N VAL A 76 -2.94 -5.21 0.25
CA VAL A 76 -2.13 -4.48 1.23
C VAL A 76 -0.66 -4.43 0.80
N ILE A 77 -0.15 -5.51 0.22
CA ILE A 77 1.17 -5.54 -0.42
C ILE A 77 1.20 -4.60 -1.63
N GLY A 78 0.15 -4.57 -2.44
CA GLY A 78 0.06 -3.71 -3.62
C GLY A 78 0.14 -2.21 -3.30
N THR A 79 -0.61 -1.73 -2.29
CA THR A 79 -0.54 -0.32 -1.84
C THR A 79 0.82 0.02 -1.26
N TYR A 80 1.46 -0.93 -0.59
CA TYR A 80 2.79 -0.76 -0.03
C TYR A 80 3.89 -0.66 -1.09
N LEU A 81 3.85 -1.52 -2.12
CA LEU A 81 4.76 -1.45 -3.27
C LEU A 81 4.61 -0.14 -4.05
N LEU A 82 3.38 0.38 -4.16
CA LEU A 82 3.14 1.65 -4.84
C LEU A 82 3.87 2.82 -4.14
N GLY A 83 3.79 2.91 -2.82
CA GLY A 83 4.53 3.95 -2.09
C GLY A 83 6.06 3.73 -2.09
N ALA A 84 6.53 2.47 -2.20
CA ALA A 84 7.96 2.17 -2.35
C ALA A 84 8.50 2.71 -3.68
N ILE A 85 7.71 2.57 -4.75
CA ILE A 85 8.02 3.12 -6.07
C ILE A 85 8.14 4.66 -5.99
N PHE A 86 7.21 5.34 -5.33
CA PHE A 86 7.31 6.80 -5.14
C PHE A 86 8.55 7.21 -4.34
N ALA A 87 8.92 6.46 -3.30
CA ALA A 87 10.14 6.70 -2.54
C ALA A 87 11.41 6.49 -3.39
N ALA A 88 11.43 5.45 -4.23
CA ALA A 88 12.55 5.14 -5.12
C ALA A 88 12.73 6.19 -6.23
N PHE A 89 11.64 6.66 -6.85
CA PHE A 89 11.70 7.71 -7.87
C PHE A 89 12.17 9.06 -7.30
N ARG A 90 11.80 9.39 -6.06
CA ARG A 90 12.33 10.59 -5.38
C ARG A 90 13.81 10.47 -5.08
N SER A 91 14.26 9.29 -4.65
CA SER A 91 15.69 8.99 -4.47
C SER A 91 16.46 9.31 -5.75
N ASN A 92 15.99 8.84 -6.91
CA ASN A 92 16.66 9.09 -8.19
C ASN A 92 16.77 10.58 -8.55
N TYR A 93 15.73 11.39 -8.30
CA TYR A 93 15.79 12.83 -8.62
C TYR A 93 16.82 13.60 -7.75
N TYR A 94 17.15 13.11 -6.55
CA TYR A 94 18.17 13.68 -5.67
C TYR A 94 19.60 13.15 -5.92
N PHE A 95 19.77 12.09 -6.70
CA PHE A 95 21.08 11.50 -7.03
C PHE A 95 21.68 12.00 -8.36
N TYR A 96 20.91 12.72 -9.17
CA TYR A 96 21.33 13.22 -10.48
C TYR A 96 21.47 14.75 -10.54
N GLU A 97 21.54 15.43 -9.39
CA GLU A 97 22.07 16.81 -9.30
C GLU A 97 23.51 16.80 -8.77
#